data_AF-A0A7R9MA71-F1
#
_entry.id   AF-A0A7R9MA71-F1
#
_cell.length_a   1.000
_cell.length_b   1.000
_cell.length_c   1.000
_cell.angle_alpha   90.00
_cell.angle_beta   90.00
_cell.angle_gamma   90.00
#
_symmetry.space_group_name_H-M   'P 1'
#
loop_
_entity.id
_entity.type
_entity.pdbx_description
1 polymer ?
#
loop_
_entity_poly.entity_id
_entity_poly.type
_entity_poly.pdbx_seq_one_letter_code
_entity_poly.pdbx_strand_id
1 'polypeptide(L)'
;MIGFSGDRSVGLDLLTKCSIDESGLRFYPGQLVIAGYECYINQMFGVRKSNLDVVEEFVDKGLDKYDQSCWFLWFRARILQLEGDIDSAIIYFNKCIESQEEVKQMHNICFWELLWCHAVKFEWDLAANYAQILKDQCNWSAATFTYQKATFLYMKMLDENRPEMQTQISELFREVPKLKVRIAGKTIPPEKN
;
A
#
# COMPACT_ATOMS: atom_id res chain seq x y z
N MET A 1 17.43 16.89 10.26
CA MET A 1 17.98 16.74 11.62
C MET A 1 19.48 16.57 11.49
N ILE A 2 20.25 17.58 11.89
CA ILE A 2 21.71 17.47 12.01
C ILE A 2 21.96 17.03 13.46
N GLY A 3 22.56 15.85 13.67
CA GLY A 3 23.06 15.44 14.99
C GLY A 3 22.45 14.20 15.66
N PHE A 4 21.52 13.49 15.05
CA PHE A 4 21.09 12.17 15.53
C PHE A 4 21.57 11.07 14.57
N SER A 5 22.49 10.22 15.02
CA SER A 5 22.77 8.94 14.36
C SER A 5 21.77 7.92 14.88
N GLY A 6 20.83 7.49 14.03
CA GLY A 6 19.88 6.45 14.41
C GLY A 6 20.56 5.10 14.51
N ASP A 7 20.44 4.43 15.66
CA ASP A 7 20.79 3.02 15.81
C ASP A 7 19.53 2.17 15.64
N ARG A 8 19.50 1.37 14.56
CA ARG A 8 18.39 0.48 14.23
C ARG A 8 18.12 -0.53 15.35
N SER A 9 19.16 -1.09 15.95
CA SER A 9 19.04 -2.14 16.96
C SER A 9 18.36 -1.61 18.22
N VAL A 10 18.81 -0.45 18.68
CA VAL A 10 18.23 0.26 19.83
C VAL A 10 16.79 0.68 19.53
N GLY A 11 16.52 1.19 18.31
CA GLY A 11 15.16 1.56 17.90
C GLY A 11 14.19 0.38 17.90
N LEU A 12 14.61 -0.77 17.36
CA LEU A 12 13.79 -1.98 17.34
C LEU A 12 13.59 -2.58 18.74
N ASP A 13 14.62 -2.56 19.60
CA ASP A 13 14.50 -3.01 20.99
C ASP A 13 13.49 -2.16 21.79
N LEU A 14 13.57 -0.83 21.66
CA LEU A 14 12.62 0.08 22.32
C LEU A 14 11.19 -0.07 21.79
N LEU A 15 11.03 -0.27 20.47
CA LEU A 15 9.73 -0.55 19.86
C LEU A 15 9.15 -1.88 20.35
N THR A 16 9.99 -2.92 20.42
CA THR A 16 9.56 -4.24 20.91
C THR A 16 9.09 -4.14 22.35
N LYS A 17 9.85 -3.46 23.21
CA LYS A 17 9.50 -3.24 24.62
C LYS A 17 8.17 -2.51 24.79
N CYS A 18 7.89 -1.48 23.99
CA CYS A 18 6.60 -0.80 24.11
C CYS A 18 5.44 -1.60 23.50
N SER A 19 5.70 -2.48 22.52
CA SER A 19 4.67 -3.31 21.88
C SER A 19 4.16 -4.48 22.74
N ILE A 20 4.81 -4.76 23.87
CA ILE A 20 4.43 -5.81 24.83
C ILE A 20 3.92 -5.27 26.17
N ASP A 21 4.12 -3.98 26.46
CA ASP A 21 3.63 -3.34 27.68
C ASP A 21 2.19 -2.84 27.50
N GLU A 22 1.21 -3.69 27.80
CA GLU A 22 -0.23 -3.39 27.68
C GLU A 22 -0.69 -2.20 28.53
N SER A 23 0.06 -1.87 29.59
CA SER A 23 -0.26 -0.73 30.47
C SER A 23 0.15 0.62 29.86
N GLY A 24 1.05 0.58 28.86
CA GLY A 24 1.61 1.75 28.23
C GLY A 24 0.71 2.34 27.13
N LEU A 25 0.59 3.67 27.08
CA LEU A 25 -0.10 4.38 25.99
C LEU A 25 0.47 4.06 24.60
N ARG A 26 1.73 3.62 24.55
CA ARG A 26 2.46 3.31 23.31
C ARG A 26 2.26 1.88 22.83
N PHE A 27 1.46 1.08 23.53
CA PHE A 27 1.24 -0.33 23.22
C PHE A 27 0.79 -0.55 21.76
N TYR A 28 -0.42 -0.10 21.41
CA TYR A 28 -0.95 -0.24 20.05
C TYR A 28 -0.14 0.55 19.00
N PRO A 29 0.23 1.84 19.21
CA PRO A 29 1.08 2.54 18.25
C PRO A 29 2.42 1.82 17.99
N GLY A 30 3.04 1.25 19.02
CA GLY A 30 4.27 0.46 18.89
C GLY A 30 4.08 -0.76 18.01
N GLN A 31 3.01 -1.52 18.22
CA GLN A 31 2.63 -2.65 17.37
C GLN A 31 2.41 -2.24 15.91
N LEU A 32 1.68 -1.15 15.66
CA LEU A 32 1.43 -0.65 14.30
C LEU A 32 2.74 -0.22 13.61
N VAL A 33 3.68 0.37 14.34
CA VAL A 33 5.00 0.74 13.79
C VAL A 33 5.83 -0.49 13.46
N ILE A 34 5.84 -1.51 14.32
CA ILE A 34 6.52 -2.79 14.04
C ILE A 34 5.89 -3.46 12.81
N ALA A 35 4.57 -3.51 12.74
CA ALA A 35 3.83 -4.06 11.60
C ALA A 35 4.19 -3.33 10.29
N GLY A 36 4.19 -1.99 10.29
CA GLY A 36 4.61 -1.20 9.13
C GLY A 36 6.07 -1.46 8.73
N TYR A 37 6.95 -1.61 9.72
CA TYR A 37 8.35 -1.92 9.49
C TYR A 37 8.55 -3.28 8.82
N GLU A 38 7.92 -4.32 9.36
CA GLU A 38 8.04 -5.69 8.86
C GLU A 38 7.31 -5.89 7.52
N CYS A 39 6.12 -5.32 7.33
CA CYS A 39 5.31 -5.51 6.11
C CYS A 39 5.72 -4.63 4.91
N TYR A 40 6.40 -3.49 5.15
CA TYR A 40 6.74 -2.54 4.09
C TYR A 40 8.23 -2.19 4.04
N ILE A 41 8.83 -1.76 5.15
CA ILE A 41 10.22 -1.28 5.14
C ILE A 41 11.20 -2.42 4.86
N ASN A 42 11.07 -3.56 5.54
CA ASN A 42 11.94 -4.71 5.30
C ASN A 42 11.79 -5.24 3.87
N GLN A 43 10.56 -5.26 3.34
CA GLN A 43 10.25 -5.69 1.98
C GLN A 43 10.88 -4.76 0.93
N MET A 44 10.80 -3.44 1.11
CA MET A 44 11.37 -2.47 0.17
C MET A 44 12.90 -2.56 0.04
N PHE A 45 13.61 -2.81 1.14
CA PHE A 45 15.08 -2.83 1.13
C PHE A 45 15.68 -4.23 1.02
N GLY A 46 14.88 -5.30 1.03
CA GLY A 46 15.35 -6.69 0.93
C GLY A 46 16.37 -7.08 2.02
N VAL A 47 16.38 -6.38 3.15
CA VAL A 47 17.46 -6.46 4.16
C VAL A 47 17.45 -7.80 4.89
N ARG A 48 16.27 -8.44 5.02
CA ARG A 48 16.06 -9.74 5.65
C ARG A 48 14.67 -10.30 5.34
N LYS A 49 14.46 -11.59 5.61
CA LYS A 49 13.11 -12.18 5.69
C LYS A 49 12.31 -11.44 6.77
N SER A 50 11.15 -10.90 6.41
CA SER A 50 10.24 -10.26 7.38
C SER A 50 9.77 -11.28 8.41
N ASN A 51 9.65 -10.84 9.66
CA ASN A 51 9.07 -11.65 10.73
C ASN A 51 7.55 -11.40 10.76
N LEU A 52 6.82 -12.08 9.88
CA LEU A 52 5.36 -11.91 9.78
C LEU A 52 4.64 -12.53 10.98
N ASP A 53 5.18 -13.58 11.60
CA ASP A 53 4.59 -14.26 12.77
C ASP A 53 4.30 -13.29 13.92
N VAL A 54 5.25 -12.38 14.22
CA VAL A 54 5.07 -11.36 15.27
C VAL A 54 3.98 -10.35 14.89
N VAL A 55 3.90 -10.01 13.60
CA VAL A 55 2.88 -9.07 13.12
C VAL A 55 1.49 -9.72 13.16
N GLU A 56 1.40 -11.00 12.81
CA GLU A 56 0.17 -11.78 12.88
C GLU A 56 -0.35 -11.86 14.32
N GLU A 57 0.52 -12.15 15.30
CA GLU A 57 0.12 -12.17 16.72
C GLU A 57 -0.47 -10.83 17.18
N PHE A 58 0.14 -9.70 16.77
CA PHE A 58 -0.38 -8.37 17.11
C PHE A 58 -1.70 -8.07 16.41
N VAL A 59 -1.85 -8.47 15.15
CA VAL A 59 -3.06 -8.28 14.37
C VAL A 59 -4.20 -9.10 14.94
N ASP A 60 -3.98 -10.38 15.28
CA ASP A 60 -4.99 -11.26 15.84
C ASP A 60 -5.49 -10.75 17.19
N LYS A 61 -4.58 -10.43 18.12
CA LYS A 61 -4.94 -9.80 19.40
C LYS A 61 -5.66 -8.46 19.22
N GLY A 62 -5.26 -7.70 18.20
CA GLY A 62 -5.88 -6.42 17.84
C GLY A 62 -7.31 -6.58 17.36
N LEU A 63 -7.57 -7.55 16.48
CA LEU A 63 -8.89 -7.86 15.93
C LEU A 63 -9.82 -8.53 16.95
N ASP A 64 -9.28 -9.34 17.87
CA ASP A 64 -10.06 -9.93 18.97
C ASP A 64 -10.68 -8.85 19.87
N LYS A 65 -9.99 -7.72 20.03
CA LYS A 65 -10.45 -6.60 20.86
C LYS A 65 -11.17 -5.51 20.06
N TYR A 66 -10.75 -5.27 18.82
CA TYR A 66 -11.22 -4.20 17.94
C TYR A 66 -11.43 -4.75 16.53
N ASP A 67 -12.48 -5.54 16.35
CA ASP A 67 -12.82 -6.27 15.12
C ASP A 67 -13.02 -5.36 13.89
N GLN A 68 -13.46 -4.11 14.09
CA GLN A 68 -13.64 -3.10 13.04
C GLN A 68 -12.45 -2.14 12.88
N SER A 69 -11.32 -2.38 13.55
CA SER A 69 -10.13 -1.53 13.44
C SER A 69 -9.57 -1.56 12.02
N CYS A 70 -9.65 -0.42 11.30
CA CYS A 70 -9.15 -0.32 9.95
C CYS A 70 -7.63 -0.62 9.85
N TRP A 71 -6.84 -0.27 10.88
CA TRP A 71 -5.42 -0.58 10.90
C TRP A 71 -5.14 -2.08 10.99
N PHE A 72 -5.84 -2.80 11.87
CA PHE A 72 -5.63 -4.24 12.02
C PHE A 72 -6.21 -5.01 10.82
N LEU A 73 -7.36 -4.60 10.29
CA LEU A 73 -7.91 -5.16 9.05
C LEU A 73 -6.97 -4.96 7.85
N TRP A 74 -6.39 -3.76 7.72
CA TRP A 74 -5.42 -3.46 6.67
C TRP A 74 -4.14 -4.29 6.80
N PHE A 75 -3.58 -4.41 8.00
CA PHE A 75 -2.40 -5.26 8.21
C PHE A 75 -2.71 -6.74 8.00
N ARG A 76 -3.90 -7.23 8.39
CA ARG A 76 -4.34 -8.60 8.08
C ARG A 76 -4.36 -8.85 6.57
N ALA A 77 -4.95 -7.92 5.81
CA ALA A 77 -4.96 -8.00 4.35
C ALA A 77 -3.54 -8.02 3.76
N ARG A 78 -2.64 -7.19 4.31
CA ARG A 78 -1.25 -7.12 3.85
C ARG A 78 -0.44 -8.40 4.15
N ILE A 79 -0.63 -9.03 5.31
CA ILE A 79 -0.01 -10.33 5.60
C ILE A 79 -0.42 -11.36 4.55
N LEU A 80 -1.73 -11.52 4.34
CA LEU A 80 -2.29 -12.45 3.34
C LEU A 80 -1.74 -12.18 1.94
N GLN A 81 -1.65 -10.90 1.56
CA GLN A 81 -1.08 -10.49 0.28
C GLN A 81 0.41 -10.89 0.15
N LEU A 82 1.21 -10.73 1.21
CA LEU A 82 2.62 -11.11 1.24
C LEU A 82 2.82 -12.63 1.23
N GLU A 83 1.88 -13.39 1.78
CA GLU A 83 1.87 -14.85 1.75
C GLU A 83 1.36 -15.43 0.42
N GLY A 84 0.79 -14.59 -0.44
CA GLY A 84 0.26 -14.95 -1.75
C GLY A 84 -1.20 -15.39 -1.73
N ASP A 85 -1.90 -15.31 -0.59
CA ASP A 85 -3.36 -15.49 -0.52
C ASP A 85 -4.07 -14.19 -0.93
N ILE A 86 -4.05 -13.93 -2.24
CA ILE A 86 -4.56 -12.69 -2.84
C ILE A 86 -6.08 -12.58 -2.67
N ASP A 87 -6.82 -13.69 -2.74
CA ASP A 87 -8.28 -13.69 -2.62
C ASP A 87 -8.72 -13.27 -1.21
N SER A 88 -8.11 -13.85 -0.18
CA SER A 88 -8.36 -13.43 1.20
C SER A 88 -7.90 -11.99 1.45
N ALA A 89 -6.77 -11.58 0.88
CA ALA A 89 -6.30 -10.20 0.99
C ALA A 89 -7.32 -9.19 0.44
N ILE A 90 -7.91 -9.45 -0.73
CA ILE A 90 -8.97 -8.61 -1.32
C ILE A 90 -10.17 -8.50 -0.37
N ILE A 91 -10.59 -9.60 0.24
CA ILE A 91 -11.70 -9.60 1.20
C ILE A 91 -11.39 -8.68 2.38
N TYR A 92 -10.20 -8.79 2.98
CA TYR A 92 -9.84 -7.96 4.13
C TYR A 92 -9.60 -6.48 3.78
N PHE A 93 -9.08 -6.16 2.60
CA PHE A 93 -8.98 -4.76 2.15
C PHE A 93 -10.37 -4.13 1.97
N ASN A 94 -11.35 -4.87 1.43
CA ASN A 94 -12.73 -4.38 1.33
C ASN A 94 -13.37 -4.23 2.71
N LYS A 95 -13.18 -5.18 3.64
CA LYS A 95 -13.61 -5.03 5.04
C LYS A 95 -13.03 -3.79 5.70
N CYS A 96 -11.74 -3.48 5.45
CA CYS A 96 -11.10 -2.26 5.97
C CYS A 96 -11.75 -0.98 5.41
N ILE A 97 -12.15 -0.99 4.14
CA ILE A 97 -12.88 0.13 3.52
C ILE A 97 -14.26 0.28 4.16
N GLU A 98 -14.97 -0.82 4.35
CA GLU A 98 -16.33 -0.86 4.92
C GLU A 98 -16.37 -0.53 6.42
N SER A 99 -15.28 -0.70 7.16
CA SER A 99 -15.27 -0.51 8.61
C SER A 99 -15.31 0.96 9.06
N GLN A 100 -15.08 1.91 8.14
CA GLN A 100 -15.08 3.35 8.44
C GLN A 100 -15.27 4.22 7.19
N GLU A 101 -15.85 5.42 7.34
CA GLU A 101 -16.03 6.41 6.25
C GLU A 101 -15.21 7.71 6.44
N GLU A 102 -14.56 7.88 7.60
CA GLU A 102 -13.99 9.14 8.05
C GLU A 102 -12.59 9.40 7.48
N VAL A 103 -11.77 8.36 7.39
CA VAL A 103 -10.35 8.41 7.02
C VAL A 103 -10.19 8.02 5.55
N LYS A 104 -10.46 8.96 4.65
CA LYS A 104 -10.32 8.78 3.19
C LYS A 104 -8.92 8.31 2.76
N GLN A 105 -7.88 8.69 3.50
CA GLN A 105 -6.52 8.25 3.22
C GLN A 105 -6.37 6.74 3.39
N MET A 106 -7.07 6.14 4.36
CA MET A 106 -7.07 4.69 4.54
C MET A 106 -7.72 3.98 3.35
N HIS A 107 -8.84 4.52 2.84
CA HIS A 107 -9.46 4.01 1.62
C HIS A 107 -8.50 4.08 0.43
N ASN A 108 -7.82 5.21 0.24
CA ASN A 108 -6.82 5.37 -0.83
C ASN A 108 -5.68 4.34 -0.73
N ILE A 109 -5.21 4.04 0.49
CA ILE A 109 -4.19 3.00 0.68
C ILE A 109 -4.77 1.61 0.34
N CYS A 110 -6.01 1.32 0.73
CA CYS A 110 -6.66 0.05 0.37
C CYS A 110 -6.87 -0.08 -1.15
N PHE A 111 -7.30 0.99 -1.83
CA PHE A 111 -7.43 0.99 -3.29
C PHE A 111 -6.10 0.79 -4.01
N TRP A 112 -5.00 1.32 -3.45
CA TRP A 112 -3.66 1.07 -3.95
C TRP A 112 -3.28 -0.41 -3.85
N GLU A 113 -3.56 -1.07 -2.73
CA GLU A 113 -3.26 -2.49 -2.56
C GLU A 113 -4.18 -3.38 -3.42
N LEU A 114 -5.48 -3.06 -3.48
CA LEU A 114 -6.46 -3.76 -4.33
C LEU A 114 -6.09 -3.71 -5.81
N LEU A 115 -5.61 -2.56 -6.29
CA LEU A 115 -5.07 -2.41 -7.64
C LEU A 115 -4.00 -3.47 -7.95
N TRP A 116 -3.07 -3.70 -7.02
CA TRP A 116 -2.01 -4.71 -7.20
C TRP A 116 -2.54 -6.14 -7.07
N CYS A 117 -3.45 -6.40 -6.13
CA CYS A 117 -4.10 -7.71 -6.00
C CYS A 117 -4.80 -8.12 -7.30
N HIS A 118 -5.56 -7.22 -7.92
CA HIS A 118 -6.20 -7.49 -9.21
C HIS A 118 -5.19 -7.61 -10.36
N ALA A 119 -4.13 -6.79 -10.36
CA ALA A 119 -3.10 -6.87 -11.39
C ALA A 119 -2.36 -8.22 -11.39
N VAL A 120 -2.02 -8.78 -10.22
CA VAL A 120 -1.37 -10.10 -10.15
C VAL A 120 -2.30 -11.25 -10.53
N LYS A 121 -3.62 -11.04 -10.43
CA LYS A 121 -4.66 -11.97 -10.90
C LYS A 121 -5.00 -11.80 -12.40
N PHE A 122 -4.32 -10.90 -13.12
CA PHE A 122 -4.61 -10.56 -14.51
C PHE A 122 -6.02 -9.94 -14.72
N GLU A 123 -6.62 -9.40 -13.66
CA GLU A 123 -7.94 -8.75 -13.69
C GLU A 123 -7.78 -7.27 -14.07
N TRP A 124 -7.35 -7.03 -15.30
CA TRP A 124 -6.86 -5.73 -15.77
C TRP A 124 -7.89 -4.61 -15.70
N ASP A 125 -9.17 -4.90 -15.94
CA ASP A 125 -10.24 -3.91 -15.84
C ASP A 125 -10.39 -3.39 -14.41
N LEU A 126 -10.37 -4.29 -13.42
CA LEU A 126 -10.47 -3.91 -12.00
C LEU A 126 -9.23 -3.12 -11.57
N ALA A 127 -8.03 -3.57 -11.95
CA ALA A 127 -6.79 -2.84 -11.68
C ALA A 127 -6.80 -1.43 -12.30
N ALA A 128 -7.23 -1.30 -13.56
CA ALA A 128 -7.37 -0.02 -14.25
C ALA A 128 -8.43 0.89 -13.62
N ASN A 129 -9.53 0.32 -13.11
CA ASN A 129 -10.57 1.05 -12.40
C ASN A 129 -10.07 1.61 -11.06
N TYR A 130 -9.36 0.82 -10.26
CA TYR A 130 -8.75 1.33 -9.03
C TYR A 130 -7.70 2.40 -9.30
N ALA A 131 -6.91 2.26 -10.38
CA ALA A 131 -5.99 3.30 -10.82
C ALA A 131 -6.72 4.60 -11.19
N GLN A 132 -7.87 4.50 -11.86
CA GLN A 132 -8.71 5.66 -12.18
C GLN A 132 -9.27 6.31 -10.91
N ILE A 133 -9.83 5.52 -9.99
CA ILE A 133 -10.32 5.99 -8.70
C ILE A 133 -9.20 6.77 -7.98
N LEU A 134 -8.00 6.19 -7.87
CA LEU A 134 -6.86 6.88 -7.25
C LEU A 134 -6.47 8.18 -7.97
N LYS A 135 -6.50 8.20 -9.31
CA LYS A 135 -6.26 9.44 -10.08
C LYS A 135 -7.24 10.56 -9.69
N ASP A 136 -8.50 10.21 -9.45
CA ASP A 136 -9.58 11.18 -9.25
C ASP A 136 -9.66 11.71 -7.81
N GLN A 137 -9.31 10.91 -6.80
CA GLN A 137 -9.43 11.29 -5.37
C GLN A 137 -8.12 11.35 -4.58
N CYS A 138 -7.01 10.78 -5.08
CA CYS A 138 -5.75 10.76 -4.35
C CYS A 138 -4.76 11.82 -4.87
N ASN A 139 -4.43 12.79 -4.01
CA ASN A 139 -3.53 13.90 -4.34
C ASN A 139 -2.03 13.53 -4.33
N TRP A 140 -1.67 12.25 -4.22
CA TRP A 140 -0.27 11.83 -4.15
C TRP A 140 0.45 11.92 -5.49
N SER A 141 -0.10 11.31 -6.54
CA SER A 141 0.54 11.30 -7.86
C SER A 141 -0.42 10.92 -8.98
N ALA A 142 -1.08 11.91 -9.57
CA ALA A 142 -1.89 11.71 -10.77
C ALA A 142 -1.08 11.08 -11.92
N ALA A 143 0.22 11.40 -12.02
CA ALA A 143 1.14 10.81 -12.98
C ALA A 143 1.29 9.29 -12.78
N THR A 144 1.50 8.84 -11.55
CA THR A 144 1.64 7.40 -11.22
C THR A 144 0.36 6.65 -11.54
N PHE A 145 -0.80 7.16 -11.10
CA PHE A 145 -2.08 6.49 -11.31
C PHE A 145 -2.46 6.44 -12.80
N THR A 146 -2.15 7.50 -13.56
CA THR A 146 -2.37 7.52 -15.03
C THR A 146 -1.47 6.52 -15.74
N TYR A 147 -0.20 6.43 -15.32
CA TYR A 147 0.75 5.45 -15.86
C TYR A 147 0.33 4.01 -15.57
N GLN A 148 -0.10 3.72 -14.34
CA GLN A 148 -0.63 2.41 -13.96
C GLN A 148 -1.86 2.03 -14.78
N LYS A 149 -2.83 2.95 -14.90
CA LYS A 149 -4.01 2.74 -15.76
C LYS A 149 -3.63 2.43 -17.19
N ALA A 150 -2.72 3.21 -17.79
CA ALA A 150 -2.23 2.97 -19.15
C ALA A 150 -1.58 1.59 -19.29
N THR A 151 -0.81 1.18 -18.28
CA THR A 151 -0.13 -0.11 -18.24
C THR A 151 -1.12 -1.28 -18.15
N PHE A 152 -2.12 -1.21 -17.28
CA PHE A 152 -3.14 -2.27 -17.19
C PHE A 152 -3.98 -2.37 -18.45
N LEU A 153 -4.36 -1.24 -19.06
CA LEU A 153 -5.04 -1.26 -20.36
C LEU A 153 -4.16 -1.81 -21.49
N TYR A 154 -2.85 -1.57 -21.45
CA TYR A 154 -1.90 -2.18 -22.37
C TYR A 154 -1.82 -3.70 -22.18
N MET A 155 -1.74 -4.19 -20.94
CA MET A 155 -1.75 -5.62 -20.66
C MET A 155 -3.05 -6.27 -21.15
N LYS A 156 -4.21 -5.65 -20.86
CA LYS A 156 -5.51 -6.07 -21.41
C LYS A 156 -5.52 -6.15 -22.93
N MET A 157 -4.98 -5.13 -23.59
CA MET A 157 -4.92 -5.07 -25.05
C MET A 157 -4.15 -6.27 -25.63
N LEU A 158 -3.04 -6.66 -24.99
CA LEU A 158 -2.24 -7.82 -25.39
C LEU A 158 -3.00 -9.13 -25.13
N ASP A 159 -3.55 -9.31 -23.93
CA ASP A 159 -4.23 -10.54 -23.53
C ASP A 159 -5.50 -10.81 -24.33
N GLU A 160 -6.27 -9.76 -24.68
CA GLU A 160 -7.50 -9.87 -25.46
C GLU A 160 -7.30 -9.65 -26.97
N ASN A 161 -6.08 -9.36 -27.43
CA ASN A 161 -5.74 -9.02 -28.82
C ASN A 161 -6.64 -7.89 -29.40
N ARG A 162 -6.66 -6.73 -28.73
CA ARG A 162 -7.55 -5.58 -29.01
C ARG A 162 -6.80 -4.36 -29.57
N PRO A 163 -6.18 -4.43 -30.76
CA PRO A 163 -5.30 -3.38 -31.28
C PRO A 163 -5.94 -2.00 -31.39
N GLU A 164 -7.27 -1.90 -31.44
CA GLU A 164 -7.99 -0.63 -31.44
C GLU A 164 -7.79 0.21 -30.16
N MET A 165 -7.40 -0.42 -29.04
CA MET A 165 -7.13 0.28 -27.78
C MET A 165 -5.80 1.06 -27.80
N GLN A 166 -4.92 0.76 -28.77
CA GLN A 166 -3.55 1.32 -28.85
C GLN A 166 -3.54 2.85 -28.81
N THR A 167 -4.47 3.51 -29.49
CA THR A 167 -4.54 4.97 -29.56
C THR A 167 -4.81 5.57 -28.18
N GLN A 168 -5.85 5.09 -27.49
CA GLN A 168 -6.22 5.55 -26.14
C GLN A 168 -5.09 5.31 -25.14
N ILE A 169 -4.45 4.14 -25.18
CA ILE A 169 -3.32 3.80 -24.30
C ILE A 169 -2.14 4.75 -24.54
N SER A 170 -1.83 5.02 -25.82
CA SER A 170 -0.74 5.93 -26.20
C SER A 170 -1.01 7.37 -25.74
N GLU A 171 -2.26 7.82 -25.77
CA GLU A 171 -2.68 9.13 -25.25
C GLU A 171 -2.48 9.23 -23.74
N LEU A 172 -2.85 8.20 -22.98
CA LEU A 172 -2.62 8.16 -21.53
C LEU A 172 -1.13 8.24 -21.20
N PHE A 173 -0.27 7.47 -21.89
CA PHE A 173 1.18 7.56 -21.68
C PHE A 173 1.75 8.95 -22.02
N ARG A 174 1.20 9.63 -23.02
CA ARG A 174 1.58 11.02 -23.38
C ARG A 174 1.09 12.06 -22.35
N GLU A 175 0.05 11.75 -21.58
CA GLU A 175 -0.44 12.60 -20.50
C GLU A 175 0.48 12.57 -19.28
N VAL A 176 1.07 11.41 -18.95
CA VAL A 176 1.87 11.19 -17.72
C VAL A 176 2.92 12.27 -17.45
N PRO A 177 3.78 12.69 -18.41
CA PRO A 177 4.78 13.72 -18.14
C PRO A 177 4.19 15.08 -17.75
N LYS A 178 2.96 15.39 -18.20
CA LYS A 178 2.27 16.66 -17.92
C LYS A 178 1.68 16.70 -16.51
N LEU A 179 1.49 15.53 -15.88
CA LEU A 179 0.92 15.38 -14.55
C LEU A 179 1.97 15.35 -13.44
N LYS A 180 3.26 15.40 -13.77
CA LYS A 180 4.34 15.38 -12.77
C LYS A 180 4.33 16.65 -11.94
N VAL A 181 4.16 16.50 -10.63
CA VAL A 181 4.17 17.62 -9.69
C VAL A 181 5.62 17.97 -9.32
N ARG A 182 5.94 19.27 -9.34
CA ARG A 182 7.21 19.80 -8.82
C ARG A 182 6.96 20.37 -7.42
N ILE A 183 7.69 19.92 -6.40
CA ILE A 183 7.61 20.48 -5.05
C ILE A 183 8.78 21.46 -4.88
N ALA A 184 8.48 22.72 -4.57
CA ALA A 184 9.48 23.79 -4.43
C ALA A 184 10.42 23.94 -5.64
N GLY A 185 9.89 23.78 -6.85
CA GLY A 185 10.65 23.89 -8.10
C GLY A 185 11.58 22.71 -8.40
N LYS A 186 11.61 21.67 -7.55
CA LYS A 186 12.39 20.45 -7.75
C LYS A 186 11.46 19.25 -7.94
N THR A 187 11.88 18.29 -8.75
CA THR A 187 11.28 16.96 -8.79
C THR A 187 11.51 16.27 -7.45
N ILE A 188 10.55 15.43 -7.03
CA ILE A 188 10.57 14.68 -5.77
C ILE A 188 11.84 13.79 -5.77
N PRO A 189 12.57 13.62 -4.65
CA PRO A 189 13.84 12.90 -4.60
C PRO A 189 13.92 11.53 -5.33
N PRO A 190 12.87 10.67 -5.35
CA PRO A 190 12.90 9.41 -6.09
C PRO A 190 12.93 9.57 -7.62
N GLU A 191 12.71 10.77 -8.15
CA GLU A 191 12.68 11.06 -9.59
C GLU A 191 13.92 11.84 -10.08
N LYS A 192 15.00 11.85 -9.30
CA LYS A 192 16.30 12.34 -9.79
C LYS A 192 17.09 11.18 -10.38
N ASN A 193 17.08 11.09 -11.71
CA ASN A 193 18.18 10.43 -12.45
C ASN A 193 19.47 11.23 -12.26
#